data_AF-A0A8T3KP83-F1
#
_entry.id   AF-A0A8T3KP83-F1
#
_cell.length_a   1.000
_cell.length_b   1.000
_cell.length_c   1.000
_cell.angle_alpha   90.00
_cell.angle_beta   90.00
_cell.angle_gamma   90.00
#
_symmetry.space_group_name_H-M   'P 1'
#
loop_
_entity.id
_entity.type
_entity.pdbx_description
1 polymer ?
#
loop_
_entity_poly.entity_id
_entity_poly.type
_entity_poly.pdbx_seq_one_letter_code
_entity_poly.pdbx_strand_id
1 'polypeptide(L)'
;MDTIIKAAPFYYADTLKPGVYKGVDEPVQMPYFSVYWIANKNVDAGIMEEILKVTFKPENRKTLADGHPMWAEIQEDTETFEKLGPPVHPGVKSYFGK
;
A
#
# COMPACT_ATOMS: atom_id res chain seq x y z
N MET A 1 -7.87 6.87 20.06
CA MET A 1 -7.46 6.93 18.65
C MET A 1 -6.85 8.28 18.31
N ASP A 2 -7.56 9.37 18.58
CA ASP A 2 -7.15 10.75 18.28
C ASP A 2 -5.75 11.12 18.80
N THR A 3 -5.39 10.72 20.02
CA THR A 3 -4.05 10.95 20.58
C THR A 3 -2.95 10.35 19.71
N ILE A 4 -3.16 9.15 19.16
CA ILE A 4 -2.19 8.45 18.31
C ILE A 4 -2.10 9.15 16.95
N ILE A 5 -3.23 9.38 16.30
CA ILE A 5 -3.28 10.01 14.96
C ILE A 5 -2.68 11.42 15.00
N LYS A 6 -2.95 12.19 16.06
CA LYS A 6 -2.36 13.52 16.24
C LYS A 6 -0.85 13.49 16.40
N ALA A 7 -0.32 12.49 17.10
CA ALA A 7 1.12 12.34 17.32
C ALA A 7 1.86 11.75 16.12
N ALA A 8 1.18 10.92 15.33
CA ALA A 8 1.73 10.18 14.20
C ALA A 8 0.71 10.16 13.03
N PRO A 9 0.70 11.21 12.19
CA PRO A 9 -0.34 11.43 11.17
C PRO A 9 -0.26 10.49 9.96
N PHE A 10 0.61 9.47 10.01
CA PHE A 10 0.65 8.36 9.07
C PHE A 10 -0.18 7.14 9.53
N TYR A 11 -0.71 7.17 10.77
CA TYR A 11 -1.75 6.24 11.19
C TYR A 11 -3.14 6.77 10.87
N TYR A 12 -4.05 5.86 10.54
CA TYR A 12 -5.48 6.12 10.42
C TYR A 12 -6.27 5.13 11.29
N ALA A 13 -7.50 5.48 11.66
CA ALA A 13 -8.37 4.60 12.42
C ALA A 13 -9.04 3.60 11.48
N ASP A 14 -8.97 2.30 11.78
CA ASP A 14 -9.77 1.29 11.07
C ASP A 14 -10.10 0.11 12.00
N THR A 15 -10.85 -0.86 11.49
CA THR A 15 -11.42 -1.98 12.24
C THR A 15 -10.83 -3.31 11.78
N LEU A 16 -10.21 -4.02 12.72
CA LEU A 16 -9.90 -5.43 12.54
C LEU A 16 -11.20 -6.22 12.51
N LYS A 17 -11.48 -6.86 11.38
CA LYS A 17 -12.67 -7.70 11.21
C LYS A 17 -12.65 -8.87 12.22
N PRO A 18 -13.82 -9.28 12.75
CA PRO A 18 -13.89 -10.46 13.59
C PRO A 18 -13.42 -11.71 12.84
N GLY A 19 -12.86 -12.67 13.57
CA GLY A 19 -12.40 -13.96 13.05
C GLY A 19 -11.06 -13.94 12.32
N VAL A 20 -10.39 -12.78 12.20
CA VAL A 20 -9.02 -12.72 11.62
C VAL A 20 -8.02 -13.50 12.49
N TYR A 21 -8.17 -13.44 13.81
CA TYR A 21 -7.41 -14.24 14.77
C TYR A 21 -8.34 -15.10 15.62
N LYS A 22 -7.89 -16.32 15.96
CA LYS A 22 -8.65 -17.23 16.82
C LYS A 22 -8.93 -16.57 18.18
N GLY A 23 -10.21 -16.49 18.55
CA GLY A 23 -10.67 -15.88 19.80
C GLY A 23 -10.87 -14.37 19.74
N VAL A 24 -10.73 -13.75 18.57
CA VAL A 24 -11.13 -12.36 18.32
C VAL A 24 -12.42 -12.38 17.52
N ASP A 25 -13.54 -12.56 18.23
CA ASP A 25 -14.86 -12.78 17.62
C ASP A 25 -15.66 -11.48 17.42
N GLU A 26 -15.17 -10.37 17.96
CA GLU A 26 -15.77 -9.04 17.84
C GLU A 26 -14.85 -8.10 17.03
N PRO A 27 -15.40 -7.10 16.32
CA PRO A 27 -14.60 -6.10 15.63
C PRO A 27 -13.75 -5.28 16.62
N VAL A 28 -12.49 -5.02 16.26
CA VAL A 28 -11.55 -4.26 17.11
C VAL A 28 -11.10 -3.00 16.40
N GLN A 29 -11.43 -1.83 16.96
CA GLN A 29 -10.91 -0.56 16.47
C GLN A 29 -9.43 -0.41 16.84
N MET A 30 -8.56 -0.17 15.86
CA MET A 30 -7.12 -0.03 16.08
C MET A 30 -6.49 0.92 15.05
N PRO A 31 -5.27 1.45 15.31
CA PRO A 31 -4.58 2.26 14.32
C PRO A 31 -4.02 1.35 13.20
N TYR A 32 -4.23 1.77 11.96
CA TYR A 32 -3.71 1.17 10.75
C TYR A 32 -2.74 2.13 10.07
N PHE A 33 -1.87 1.60 9.22
CA PHE A 33 -0.96 2.38 8.39
C PHE A 33 -0.84 1.72 7.02
N SER A 34 -0.47 2.50 6.01
CA SER A 34 -0.24 1.98 4.66
C SER A 34 1.14 1.35 4.54
N VAL A 35 1.22 0.18 3.91
CA VAL A 35 2.48 -0.44 3.49
C VAL A 35 2.78 0.00 2.06
N TYR A 36 3.95 0.59 1.85
CA TYR A 36 4.39 1.04 0.53
C TYR A 36 5.46 0.13 -0.06
N TRP A 37 5.32 -0.19 -1.35
CA TRP A 37 6.37 -0.84 -2.11
C TRP A 37 7.29 0.23 -2.71
N ILE A 38 8.45 0.41 -2.09
CA ILE A 38 9.39 1.49 -2.43
C ILE A 38 10.57 0.97 -3.25
N ALA A 39 11.12 1.85 -4.10
CA ALA A 39 12.30 1.60 -4.90
C ALA A 39 13.35 2.70 -4.67
N ASN A 40 14.60 2.44 -5.05
CA ASN A 40 15.63 3.47 -5.07
C ASN A 40 15.29 4.54 -6.12
N LYS A 41 15.52 5.82 -5.80
CA LYS A 41 15.23 6.95 -6.71
C LYS A 41 16.01 6.91 -8.05
N ASN A 42 17.10 6.14 -8.13
CA ASN A 42 17.95 6.05 -9.31
C ASN A 42 17.56 4.89 -10.24
N VAL A 43 16.51 4.12 -9.94
CA VAL A 43 15.98 3.14 -10.88
C VAL A 43 15.46 3.89 -12.10
N ASP A 44 15.69 3.36 -13.30
CA ASP A 44 15.20 3.99 -14.52
C ASP A 44 13.66 4.08 -14.52
N ALA A 45 13.13 5.18 -15.05
CA ALA A 45 11.68 5.41 -15.09
C ALA A 45 10.95 4.36 -15.94
N GLY A 46 11.52 3.96 -17.07
CA GLY A 46 10.97 2.91 -17.93
C GLY A 46 10.98 1.56 -17.24
N ILE A 47 12.04 1.24 -16.47
CA ILE A 47 12.07 0.02 -15.66
C ILE A 47 10.94 0.02 -14.62
N MET A 48 10.74 1.12 -13.90
CA MET A 48 9.65 1.20 -12.90
C MET A 48 8.26 1.06 -13.54
N GLU A 49 8.04 1.66 -14.70
CA GLU A 49 6.79 1.52 -15.44
C GLU A 49 6.56 0.06 -15.87
N GLU A 50 7.58 -0.62 -16.40
CA GLU A 50 7.49 -2.03 -16.79
C GLU A 50 7.25 -2.95 -15.59
N ILE A 51 7.90 -2.68 -14.44
CA ILE A 51 7.62 -3.40 -13.19
C ILE A 51 6.13 -3.30 -12.83
N LEU A 52 5.56 -2.09 -12.83
CA LEU A 52 4.15 -1.90 -12.52
C LEU A 52 3.25 -2.60 -13.54
N LYS A 53 3.52 -2.46 -14.85
CA LYS A 53 2.77 -3.18 -15.90
C LYS A 53 2.77 -4.69 -15.66
N VAL A 54 3.91 -5.29 -15.34
CA VAL A 54 4.01 -6.72 -15.05
C VAL A 54 3.27 -7.08 -13.76
N THR A 55 3.49 -6.34 -12.68
CA THR A 55 2.87 -6.59 -11.37
C THR A 55 1.35 -6.53 -11.44
N PHE A 56 0.78 -5.55 -12.13
CA PHE A 56 -0.66 -5.32 -12.17
C PHE A 56 -1.41 -6.18 -13.20
N LYS A 57 -0.73 -7.02 -13.99
CA LYS A 57 -1.40 -8.05 -14.82
C LYS A 57 -2.22 -8.99 -13.93
N PRO A 58 -3.47 -9.33 -14.29
CA PRO A 58 -4.35 -10.14 -13.44
C PRO A 58 -3.73 -11.46 -12.96
N GLU A 59 -3.06 -12.19 -13.85
CA GLU A 59 -2.39 -13.46 -13.56
C GLU A 59 -1.22 -13.31 -12.58
N ASN A 60 -0.46 -12.22 -12.69
CA ASN A 60 0.67 -11.94 -11.81
C ASN A 60 0.20 -11.46 -10.45
N ARG A 61 -0.82 -10.58 -10.40
CA ARG A 61 -1.47 -10.19 -9.15
C ARG A 61 -2.01 -11.40 -8.40
N LYS A 62 -2.65 -12.34 -9.13
CA LYS A 62 -3.13 -13.57 -8.52
C LYS A 62 -1.97 -14.38 -7.93
N THR A 63 -0.90 -14.58 -8.71
CA THR A 63 0.29 -15.32 -8.25
C THR A 63 0.90 -14.68 -6.99
N LEU A 64 0.98 -13.35 -6.95
CA LEU A 64 1.47 -12.60 -5.78
C LEU A 64 0.53 -12.74 -4.58
N ALA A 65 -0.79 -12.67 -4.80
CA ALA A 65 -1.81 -12.83 -3.76
C ALA A 65 -1.83 -14.24 -3.15
N ASP A 66 -1.54 -15.27 -3.95
CA ASP A 66 -1.40 -16.64 -3.48
C ASP A 66 -0.18 -16.78 -2.53
N GLY A 67 0.86 -15.96 -2.72
CA GLY A 67 2.03 -15.90 -1.83
C GLY A 67 1.83 -15.03 -0.58
N HIS A 68 1.12 -13.90 -0.71
CA HIS A 68 0.74 -13.06 0.42
C HIS A 68 -0.57 -12.28 0.13
N PRO A 69 -1.62 -12.41 0.98
CA PRO A 69 -2.96 -11.87 0.69
C PRO A 69 -3.01 -10.36 0.41
N MET A 70 -2.15 -9.55 1.04
CA MET A 70 -2.10 -8.10 0.81
C MET A 70 -1.79 -7.70 -0.63
N TRP A 71 -1.20 -8.57 -1.46
CA TRP A 71 -1.04 -8.29 -2.90
C TRP A 71 -2.37 -8.24 -3.65
N ALA A 72 -3.44 -8.86 -3.12
CA ALA A 72 -4.78 -8.68 -3.65
C ALA A 72 -5.32 -7.26 -3.38
N GLU A 73 -4.79 -6.58 -2.35
CA GLU A 73 -5.23 -5.26 -1.90
C GLU A 73 -4.36 -4.11 -2.44
N ILE A 74 -3.26 -4.41 -3.15
CA ILE A 74 -2.39 -3.38 -3.73
C ILE A 74 -3.17 -2.45 -4.67
N GLN A 75 -2.98 -1.14 -4.48
CA GLN A 75 -3.64 -0.08 -5.23
C GLN A 75 -2.73 1.13 -5.34
N GLU A 76 -3.12 2.09 -6.18
CA GLU A 76 -2.46 3.39 -6.22
C GLU A 76 -2.76 4.17 -4.93
N ASP A 77 -1.73 4.66 -4.25
CA ASP A 77 -1.85 5.55 -3.09
C ASP A 77 -0.75 6.64 -3.11
N THR A 78 -0.51 7.21 -4.30
CA THR A 78 0.55 8.21 -4.52
C THR A 78 0.35 9.48 -3.70
N GLU A 79 -0.90 9.93 -3.52
CA GLU A 79 -1.24 11.16 -2.80
C GLU A 79 -0.97 11.07 -1.30
N THR A 80 -1.25 9.92 -0.68
CA THR A 80 -0.93 9.70 0.74
C THR A 80 0.58 9.52 0.91
N PHE A 81 1.24 8.83 -0.02
CA PHE A 81 2.70 8.67 0.01
C PHE A 81 3.43 10.02 -0.07
N GLU A 82 3.02 10.94 -0.94
CA GLU A 82 3.66 12.26 -1.07
C GLU A 82 3.57 13.07 0.24
N LYS A 83 2.53 12.87 1.05
CA LYS A 83 2.41 13.52 2.38
C LYS A 83 3.47 13.04 3.39
N LEU A 84 4.12 11.90 3.14
CA LEU A 84 5.22 11.40 3.98
C LEU A 84 6.55 12.14 3.71
N GLY A 85 6.65 12.88 2.61
CA GLY A 85 7.80 13.72 2.26
C GLY A 85 8.63 13.26 1.06
N PRO A 86 8.89 11.95 0.84
CA PRO A 86 9.58 11.51 -0.37
C PRO A 86 8.77 11.75 -1.65
N PRO A 87 9.44 12.02 -2.79
CA PRO A 87 8.76 12.16 -4.07
C PRO A 87 8.32 10.80 -4.61
N VAL A 88 7.21 10.77 -5.34
CA VAL A 88 6.81 9.61 -6.14
C VAL A 88 7.71 9.49 -7.37
N HIS A 89 8.16 8.27 -7.66
CA HIS A 89 9.05 7.97 -8.77
C HIS A 89 8.43 8.32 -10.13
N PRO A 90 9.16 8.92 -11.11
CA PRO A 90 8.59 9.31 -12.41
C PRO A 90 7.91 8.17 -13.17
N GLY A 91 8.49 6.96 -13.14
CA GLY A 91 7.88 5.78 -13.77
C GLY A 91 6.52 5.36 -13.15
N VAL A 92 6.30 5.65 -11.86
CA VAL A 92 5.00 5.42 -11.20
C VAL A 92 3.98 6.45 -11.70
N LYS A 93 4.38 7.72 -11.79
CA LYS A 93 3.53 8.80 -12.33
C LYS A 93 3.11 8.51 -13.78
N SER A 94 4.06 8.10 -14.62
CA SER A 94 3.82 7.66 -15.99
C SER A 94 2.78 6.54 -16.08
N TYR A 95 2.94 5.49 -15.27
CA TYR A 95 2.03 4.34 -15.27
C TYR A 95 0.59 4.70 -14.87
N PHE A 96 0.41 5.54 -13.85
CA PHE A 96 -0.91 5.95 -13.37
C PHE A 96 -1.48 7.20 -14.07
N GLY A 97 -0.74 7.81 -15.00
CA GLY A 97 -1.19 8.99 -15.75
C GLY A 97 -1.21 10.29 -14.95
N LYS A 98 -0.26 10.47 -14.02
CA LYS A 98 -0.11 11.68 -13.19
C LYS A 98 1.09 12.55 -13.57
#